data_AF-A0A2S9FN04-F1
#
_entry.id   AF-A0A2S9FN04-F1
#
_cell.length_a   1.000
_cell.length_b   1.000
_cell.length_c   1.000
_cell.angle_alpha   90.00
_cell.angle_beta   90.00
_cell.angle_gamma   90.00
#
_symmetry.space_group_name_H-M   'P 1'
#
loop_
_entity.id
_entity.type
_entity.pdbx_description
1 polymer ?
#
loop_
_entity_poly.entity_id
_entity_poly.type
_entity_poly.pdbx_seq_one_letter_code
_entity_poly.pdbx_strand_id
1 'polypeptide(L)'
;TLGVDRDSEIVAFDYDERDEGVKEMIRLAVDGCRRNGIHSGLCGQAPSDYPDMAEFLVRIGIDSMSLNPDTVVKTTRQVLELERQAVPAP
;
A
#
# COMPACT_ATOMS: atom_id res chain seq x y z
N THR A 1 9.08 -9.77 5.14
CA THR A 1 7.96 -10.04 6.09
C THR A 1 8.53 -10.21 7.48
N LEU A 2 7.71 -10.00 8.51
CA LEU A 2 8.18 -9.90 9.90
C LEU A 2 8.22 -11.24 10.67
N GLY A 3 7.44 -12.24 10.26
CA GLY A 3 7.35 -13.51 11.00
C GLY A 3 6.70 -13.36 12.39
N VAL A 4 5.93 -12.29 12.60
CA VAL A 4 5.27 -11.94 13.86
C VAL A 4 3.79 -12.29 13.78
N ASP A 5 3.26 -12.86 14.86
CA ASP A 5 1.83 -12.98 15.09
C ASP A 5 1.31 -11.69 15.75
N ARG A 6 0.44 -10.97 15.04
CA ARG A 6 -0.11 -9.67 15.45
C ARG A 6 -1.01 -9.76 16.69
N ASP A 7 -1.55 -10.95 16.98
CA ASP A 7 -2.47 -11.17 18.10
C ASP A 7 -1.72 -11.75 19.33
N SER A 8 -0.39 -11.90 19.25
CA SER A 8 0.43 -12.44 20.32
C SER A 8 0.86 -11.39 21.34
N GLU A 9 0.51 -11.59 22.61
CA GLU A 9 0.96 -10.75 23.72
C GLU A 9 2.49 -10.67 23.89
N ILE A 10 3.23 -11.64 23.32
CA ILE A 10 4.68 -11.76 23.50
C ILE A 10 5.46 -11.06 22.39
N VAL A 11 4.91 -10.97 21.17
CA VAL A 11 5.66 -10.48 19.99
C VAL A 11 4.93 -9.44 19.15
N ALA A 12 3.66 -9.13 19.43
CA ALA A 12 2.89 -8.18 18.63
C ALA A 12 3.47 -6.76 18.62
N PHE A 13 4.31 -6.40 19.59
CA PHE A 13 4.97 -5.09 19.63
C PHE A 13 5.92 -4.85 18.45
N ASP A 14 6.40 -5.91 17.79
CA ASP A 14 7.27 -5.82 16.61
C ASP A 14 6.47 -5.81 15.29
N TYR A 15 5.13 -5.85 15.33
CA TYR A 15 4.28 -5.79 14.13
C TYR A 15 4.10 -4.35 13.64
N ASP A 16 4.62 -4.04 12.45
CA ASP A 16 4.32 -2.81 11.71
C ASP A 16 4.10 -3.10 10.22
N GLU A 17 2.92 -2.78 9.71
CA GLU A 17 2.58 -2.96 8.28
C GLU A 17 3.38 -2.01 7.36
N ARG A 18 4.01 -0.97 7.92
CA ARG A 18 4.86 -0.01 7.21
C ARG A 18 6.33 -0.42 7.19
N ASP A 19 6.68 -1.54 7.83
CA ASP A 19 8.04 -2.06 7.83
C ASP A 19 8.57 -2.20 6.41
N GLU A 20 9.84 -1.84 6.21
CA GLU A 20 10.46 -1.84 4.89
C GLU A 20 10.52 -3.25 4.28
N GLY A 21 10.65 -4.29 5.11
CA GLY A 21 10.57 -5.68 4.67
C GLY A 21 9.16 -6.14 4.28
N VAL A 22 8.11 -5.44 4.73
CA VAL A 22 6.73 -5.63 4.25
C VAL A 22 6.52 -4.89 2.93
N LYS A 23 6.92 -3.62 2.89
CA LYS A 23 6.85 -2.78 1.67
C LYS A 23 7.60 -3.40 0.50
N GLU A 24 8.80 -3.94 0.73
CA GLU A 24 9.60 -4.57 -0.33
C GLU A 24 8.91 -5.82 -0.90
N MET A 25 8.27 -6.62 -0.05
CA MET A 25 7.50 -7.79 -0.50
C MET A 25 6.30 -7.37 -1.36
N ILE A 26 5.60 -6.30 -0.97
CA ILE A 26 4.50 -5.73 -1.76
C ILE A 26 5.02 -5.21 -3.11
N ARG A 27 6.14 -4.47 -3.11
CA ARG A 27 6.76 -3.96 -4.34
C ARG A 27 7.14 -5.10 -5.31
N LEU A 28 7.76 -6.16 -4.79
CA LEU A 28 8.12 -7.33 -5.60
C LEU A 28 6.89 -8.01 -6.23
N ALA A 29 5.78 -8.10 -5.48
CA ALA A 29 4.53 -8.67 -5.99
C ALA A 29 3.92 -7.78 -7.10
N VAL A 30 3.82 -6.47 -6.86
CA VAL A 30 3.30 -5.48 -7.83
C VAL A 30 4.15 -5.47 -9.10
N ASP A 31 5.47 -5.44 -8.99
CA ASP A 31 6.37 -5.51 -10.14
C ASP A 31 6.25 -6.84 -10.89
N GLY A 32 6.05 -7.95 -10.16
CA GLY A 32 5.77 -9.25 -10.74
C GLY A 32 4.49 -9.26 -11.57
N CYS A 33 3.39 -8.73 -11.03
CA CYS A 33 2.13 -8.57 -11.73
C CYS A 33 2.30 -7.74 -13.00
N ARG A 34 2.94 -6.55 -12.90
CA ARG A 34 3.18 -5.67 -14.04
C ARG A 34 4.00 -6.33 -15.14
N ARG A 35 5.11 -7.00 -14.79
CA ARG A 35 5.96 -7.72 -15.77
C ARG A 35 5.20 -8.77 -16.56
N ASN A 36 4.12 -9.31 -15.99
CA ASN A 36 3.32 -10.36 -16.62
C ASN A 36 1.97 -9.84 -17.16
N GLY A 37 1.71 -8.53 -17.13
CA GLY A 37 0.44 -7.95 -17.57
C GLY A 37 -0.76 -8.41 -16.72
N ILE A 38 -0.53 -8.70 -15.45
CA ILE A 38 -1.57 -9.13 -14.49
C ILE A 38 -1.95 -7.94 -13.61
N HIS A 39 -3.24 -7.77 -13.35
CA HIS A 39 -3.77 -6.75 -12.43
C HIS A 39 -3.31 -7.01 -10.98
N SER A 40 -2.88 -5.96 -10.30
CA SER A 40 -2.45 -5.98 -8.90
C SER A 40 -3.39 -5.16 -8.00
N GLY A 41 -3.77 -5.73 -6.86
CA GLY A 41 -4.62 -5.05 -5.89
C GLY A 41 -4.31 -5.44 -4.46
N LEU A 42 -4.51 -4.51 -3.52
CA LEU A 42 -4.32 -4.73 -2.08
C LEU A 42 -5.64 -4.52 -1.33
N CYS A 43 -6.03 -5.48 -0.50
CA CYS A 43 -7.22 -5.42 0.36
C CYS A 43 -6.93 -5.34 1.87
N GLY A 44 -5.66 -5.18 2.25
CA GLY A 44 -5.24 -5.01 3.64
C GLY A 44 -5.68 -3.67 4.24
N GLN A 45 -5.57 -3.55 5.56
CA GLN A 45 -6.01 -2.36 6.29
C GLN A 45 -5.03 -1.18 6.15
N ALA A 46 -3.73 -1.48 6.01
CA ALA A 46 -2.66 -0.51 5.95
C ALA A 46 -2.93 0.78 5.12
N PRO A 47 -3.45 0.74 3.88
CA PRO A 47 -3.73 1.98 3.12
C PRO A 47 -4.89 2.82 3.66
N SER A 48 -5.78 2.26 4.49
CA SER A 48 -6.82 3.02 5.19
C SER A 48 -6.27 3.71 6.44
N ASP A 49 -5.43 3.00 7.20
CA ASP A 49 -4.89 3.49 8.47
C ASP A 49 -3.68 4.42 8.29
N TYR A 50 -2.89 4.19 7.25
CA TYR A 50 -1.61 4.84 7.00
C TYR A 50 -1.61 5.52 5.61
N PRO A 51 -1.83 6.85 5.55
CA PRO A 51 -1.80 7.61 4.30
C PRO A 51 -0.49 7.49 3.48
N ASP A 52 0.63 7.29 4.16
CA ASP A 52 1.94 7.04 3.55
C ASP A 52 2.03 5.66 2.89
N MET A 53 1.29 4.66 3.38
CA MET A 53 1.16 3.37 2.69
C MET A 53 0.34 3.50 1.42
N ALA A 54 -0.77 4.25 1.43
CA ALA A 54 -1.52 4.52 0.21
C ALA A 54 -0.66 5.25 -0.83
N GLU A 55 0.12 6.25 -0.41
CA GLU A 55 1.08 6.94 -1.28
C GLU A 55 2.15 6.00 -1.83
N PHE A 56 2.76 5.16 -0.98
CA PHE A 56 3.75 4.17 -1.39
C PHE A 56 3.19 3.25 -2.48
N LEU A 57 1.98 2.72 -2.28
CA LEU A 57 1.31 1.83 -3.23
C LEU A 57 1.10 2.50 -4.60
N VAL A 58 0.68 3.77 -4.62
CA VAL A 58 0.54 4.55 -5.85
C VAL A 58 1.90 4.74 -6.52
N ARG A 59 2.95 5.11 -5.77
CA ARG A 59 4.30 5.35 -6.31
C ARG A 59 4.92 4.10 -6.93
N ILE A 60 4.68 2.92 -6.35
CA ILE A 60 5.12 1.65 -6.93
C ILE A 60 4.22 1.16 -8.07
N GLY A 61 3.13 1.88 -8.39
CA GLY A 61 2.24 1.62 -9.51
C GLY A 61 1.28 0.45 -9.32
N ILE A 62 0.66 0.31 -8.14
CA ILE A 62 -0.45 -0.63 -7.94
C ILE A 62 -1.67 -0.22 -8.79
N ASP A 63 -2.47 -1.18 -9.25
CA ASP A 63 -3.64 -0.87 -10.08
C ASP A 63 -4.89 -0.56 -9.25
N SER A 64 -4.97 -1.10 -8.03
CA SER A 64 -6.12 -0.90 -7.15
C SER A 64 -5.78 -1.06 -5.67
N MET A 65 -6.53 -0.38 -4.81
CA MET A 65 -6.53 -0.60 -3.36
C MET A 65 -7.96 -0.57 -2.83
N SER A 66 -8.27 -1.49 -1.91
CA SER A 66 -9.52 -1.44 -1.15
C SER A 66 -9.32 -0.61 0.10
N LEU A 67 -10.28 0.26 0.39
CA LEU A 67 -10.23 1.18 1.52
C LEU A 67 -11.49 1.08 2.37
N ASN A 68 -11.37 1.47 3.64
CA ASN A 68 -12.55 1.59 4.50
C ASN A 68 -13.46 2.72 4.01
N PRO A 69 -14.80 2.58 4.12
CA PRO A 69 -15.75 3.56 3.61
C PRO A 69 -15.57 4.98 4.14
N ASP A 70 -15.09 5.13 5.37
CA ASP A 70 -14.81 6.41 6.02
C ASP A 70 -13.53 7.09 5.50
N THR A 71 -12.55 6.31 5.03
CA THR A 71 -11.26 6.82 4.53
C THR A 71 -11.25 7.04 3.02
N VAL A 72 -12.11 6.34 2.25
CA VAL A 72 -12.07 6.31 0.79
C VAL A 72 -12.03 7.69 0.14
N VAL A 73 -12.84 8.65 0.58
CA VAL A 73 -12.91 10.00 -0.01
C VAL A 73 -11.62 10.79 0.26
N LYS A 74 -11.10 10.69 1.48
CA LYS A 74 -9.88 11.40 1.89
C LYS A 74 -8.68 10.85 1.13
N THR A 75 -8.52 9.53 1.11
CA THR A 75 -7.41 8.85 0.43
C THR A 75 -7.47 9.10 -1.07
N THR A 76 -8.65 9.03 -1.70
CA THR A 76 -8.81 9.34 -3.14
C THR A 76 -8.31 10.74 -3.47
N ARG A 77 -8.63 11.75 -2.65
CA ARG A 77 -8.13 13.13 -2.87
C ARG A 77 -6.61 13.22 -2.77
N GLN A 78 -6.00 12.50 -1.84
CA GLN A 78 -4.55 12.45 -1.71
C GLN A 78 -3.90 11.77 -2.91
N VAL A 79 -4.44 10.63 -3.36
CA VAL A 79 -3.97 9.93 -4.55
C VAL A 79 -4.03 10.83 -5.78
N LEU A 80 -5.15 11.53 -5.99
CA LEU A 80 -5.29 12.47 -7.10
C LEU A 80 -4.23 13.59 -7.07
N GLU A 81 -3.90 14.10 -5.88
CA GLU A 81 -2.87 15.12 -5.73
C GLU A 81 -1.47 14.55 -6.00
N LEU A 82 -1.18 13.34 -5.51
CA LEU A 82 0.08 12.65 -5.77
C LEU A 82 0.27 12.35 -7.26
N GLU A 83 -0.77 11.89 -7.95
CA GLU A 83 -0.76 11.64 -9.39
C GLU A 83 -0.49 12.92 -10.18
N ARG A 84 -1.08 14.05 -9.77
CA ARG A 84 -0.80 15.36 -10.40
C ARG A 84 0.64 15.81 -10.24
N GLN A 85 1.28 15.48 -9.12
CA GLN A 85 2.68 15.82 -8.87
C GLN A 85 3.66 14.86 -9.56
N ALA A 86 3.26 13.60 -9.72
CA ALA A 86 4.08 12.55 -10.33
C ALA A 86 4.06 12.57 -11.87
N VAL A 87 3.12 13.30 -12.49
CA VAL A 87 3.05 13.50 -13.94
C VAL A 87 3.84 14.75 -14.34
N PRO A 88 4.95 14.68 -15.10
CA PRO A 88 5.31 15.80 -15.96
C PRO A 88 4.21 15.92 -17.01
N ALA A 89 3.66 17.13 -17.18
CA ALA A 89 2.62 17.41 -18.17
C ALA A 89 2.98 16.84 -19.56
N PRO A 90 1.98 16.38 -20.35
CA PRO A 90 2.23 15.95 -21.73
C PRO A 90 2.85 17.07 -22.58
#